data_AF-A0A8J5V2K5-F1
#
_entry.id   AF-A0A8J5V2K5-F1
#
_cell.length_a   1.000
_cell.length_b   1.000
_cell.length_c   1.000
_cell.angle_alpha   90.00
_cell.angle_beta   90.00
_cell.angle_gamma   90.00
#
_symmetry.space_group_name_H-M   'P 1'
#
loop_
_entity.id
_entity.type
_entity.pdbx_description
1 polymer ?
#
loop_
_entity_poly.entity_id
_entity_poly.type
_entity_poly.pdbx_seq_one_letter_code
_entity_poly.pdbx_strand_id
1 'polypeptide(L)'
;MAELAAIRGAHWVVSKALSLLSDQFMEAWMDNSELTANMENIKTELLRAKSILDTASGSEIHNTSLATLLQMLRGLVYEADDVLDELDYFHIQDELDVAFL
;
A
#
# COMPACT_ATOMS: atom_id res chain seq x y z
N MET A 1 6.20 -17.08 -15.16
CA MET A 1 5.20 -16.12 -15.69
C MET A 1 4.25 -15.60 -14.60
N ALA A 2 3.62 -16.46 -13.79
CA ALA A 2 2.70 -16.04 -12.72
C ALA A 2 3.39 -15.28 -11.56
N GLU A 3 4.59 -15.68 -11.15
CA GLU A 3 5.35 -14.98 -10.08
C GLU A 3 5.74 -13.56 -10.46
N LEU A 4 6.20 -13.34 -11.69
CA LEU A 4 6.50 -11.99 -12.19
C LEU A 4 5.26 -11.10 -12.24
N ALA A 5 4.08 -11.66 -12.53
CA ALA A 5 2.82 -10.91 -12.49
C ALA A 5 2.42 -10.55 -11.06
N ALA A 6 2.60 -11.47 -10.11
CA ALA A 6 2.35 -11.23 -8.69
C ALA A 6 3.27 -10.15 -8.12
N ILE A 7 4.57 -10.20 -8.44
CA ILE A 7 5.56 -9.20 -8.02
C ILE A 7 5.21 -7.82 -8.56
N ARG A 8 4.84 -7.72 -9.85
CA ARG A 8 4.44 -6.44 -10.45
C ARG A 8 3.15 -5.89 -9.84
N GLY A 9 2.15 -6.73 -9.60
CA GLY A 9 0.91 -6.33 -8.93
C GLY A 9 1.17 -5.82 -7.52
N ALA A 10 2.00 -6.52 -6.76
CA ALA A 10 2.39 -6.11 -5.42
C ALA A 10 3.19 -4.78 -5.44
N HIS A 11 4.10 -4.62 -6.41
CA HIS A 11 4.84 -3.37 -6.57
C HIS A 11 3.91 -2.20 -6.91
N TRP A 12 2.87 -2.42 -7.72
CA TRP A 12 1.87 -1.40 -8.05
C TRP A 12 1.08 -0.95 -6.81
N VAL A 13 0.51 -1.88 -6.04
CA VAL A 13 -0.27 -1.53 -4.82
C VAL A 13 0.61 -0.87 -3.77
N VAL A 14 1.82 -1.38 -3.51
CA VAL A 14 2.74 -0.75 -2.55
C VAL A 14 3.09 0.68 -2.98
N SER A 15 3.22 0.93 -4.29
CA SER A 15 3.47 2.28 -4.81
C SER A 15 2.25 3.19 -4.69
N LYS A 16 1.03 2.69 -4.97
CA LYS A 16 -0.23 3.42 -4.78
C LYS A 16 -0.42 3.83 -3.31
N ALA A 17 -0.24 2.88 -2.40
CA ALA A 17 -0.31 3.10 -0.95
C ALA A 17 0.68 4.16 -0.46
N LEU A 18 1.93 4.09 -0.93
CA LEU A 18 2.96 5.07 -0.58
C LEU A 18 2.64 6.48 -1.09
N SER A 19 1.98 6.61 -2.25
CA SER A 19 1.53 7.92 -2.76
C SER A 19 0.46 8.52 -1.84
N LEU A 20 -0.57 7.74 -1.52
CA LEU A 20 -1.65 8.19 -0.64
C LEU A 20 -1.14 8.62 0.75
N LEU A 21 -0.12 7.94 1.27
CA LEU A 21 0.54 8.29 2.53
C LEU A 21 1.60 9.41 2.41
N SER A 22 1.93 9.87 1.21
CA SER A 22 2.84 11.01 0.99
C SER A 22 2.13 12.31 0.60
N ASP A 23 0.85 12.23 0.24
CA ASP A 23 0.07 13.35 -0.28
C ASP A 23 -0.63 14.14 0.84
N GLN A 24 -1.39 15.16 0.44
CA GLN A 24 -2.17 16.11 1.28
C GLN A 24 -3.08 15.43 2.32
N PHE A 25 -3.34 14.13 2.16
CA PHE A 25 -4.03 13.28 3.11
C PHE A 25 -3.34 13.22 4.48
N MET A 26 -2.01 13.31 4.58
CA MET A 26 -1.37 13.38 5.90
C MET A 26 -1.72 14.67 6.64
N GLU A 27 -1.88 15.79 5.94
CA GLU A 27 -2.16 17.10 6.54
C GLU A 27 -3.53 17.14 7.24
N ALA A 28 -4.54 16.48 6.67
CA ALA A 28 -5.91 16.46 7.19
C ALA A 28 -6.06 15.70 8.53
N TRP A 29 -5.10 14.84 8.88
CA TRP A 29 -5.20 13.96 10.05
C TRP A 29 -4.09 14.20 11.09
N MET A 30 -3.23 15.21 10.87
CA MET A 30 -2.13 15.57 11.79
C MET A 30 -2.62 15.96 13.20
N ASP A 31 -3.90 16.33 13.35
CA ASP A 31 -4.50 16.67 14.63
C ASP A 31 -4.75 15.43 15.52
N ASN A 32 -4.65 14.21 14.97
CA ASN A 32 -4.73 12.95 15.73
C ASN A 32 -3.36 12.26 15.81
N SER A 33 -2.74 12.33 16.98
CA SER A 33 -1.38 11.81 17.22
C SER A 33 -1.26 10.28 17.16
N GLU A 34 -2.30 9.54 17.56
CA GLU A 34 -2.31 8.07 17.48
C GLU A 34 -2.41 7.62 16.02
N LEU A 35 -3.28 8.28 15.26
CA LEU A 35 -3.44 7.99 13.84
C LEU A 35 -2.19 8.36 13.03
N THR A 36 -1.56 9.50 13.35
CA THR A 36 -0.29 9.92 12.75
C THR A 36 0.81 8.87 12.98
N ALA A 37 0.94 8.36 14.21
CA ALA A 37 1.92 7.32 14.53
C ALA A 37 1.64 6.00 13.78
N ASN A 38 0.37 5.61 13.68
CA ASN A 38 -0.03 4.41 12.94
C ASN A 38 0.27 4.54 11.42
N MET A 39 0.02 5.72 10.83
CA MET A 39 0.34 5.99 9.42
C MET A 39 1.85 5.91 9.13
N GLU A 40 2.69 6.48 9.99
CA GLU A 40 4.15 6.38 9.86
C GLU A 40 4.65 4.92 9.97
N ASN A 41 4.05 4.13 10.86
CA ASN A 41 4.36 2.70 10.97
C ASN A 41 3.98 1.96 9.68
N ILE A 42 2.80 2.22 9.13
CA ILE A 42 2.34 1.61 7.86
C ILE A 42 3.28 2.00 6.71
N LYS A 43 3.66 3.28 6.60
CA LYS A 43 4.60 3.78 5.59
C LYS A 43 5.95 3.05 5.68
N THR A 44 6.44 2.84 6.90
CA THR A 44 7.69 2.11 7.14
C THR A 44 7.60 0.66 6.66
N GLU A 45 6.52 -0.05 6.95
CA GLU A 45 6.33 -1.43 6.51
C GLU A 45 6.14 -1.54 4.99
N LEU A 46 5.45 -0.59 4.35
CA LEU A 46 5.32 -0.52 2.89
C LEU A 46 6.67 -0.31 2.20
N LEU A 47 7.55 0.54 2.75
CA LEU A 47 8.91 0.72 2.23
C LEU A 47 9.74 -0.57 2.35
N ARG A 48 9.59 -1.32 3.45
CA ARG A 48 10.24 -2.63 3.61
C ARG A 48 9.72 -3.64 2.57
N ALA A 49 8.41 -3.71 2.38
CA ALA A 49 7.80 -4.58 1.37
C ALA A 49 8.30 -4.22 -0.04
N LYS A 50 8.40 -2.93 -0.37
CA LYS A 50 8.95 -2.47 -1.66
C LYS A 50 10.39 -2.95 -1.88
N SER A 51 11.24 -2.82 -0.87
CA SER A 51 12.65 -3.27 -0.96
C SER A 51 12.77 -4.79 -1.20
N ILE A 52 11.91 -5.59 -0.56
CA ILE A 52 11.84 -7.04 -0.78
C ILE A 52 11.39 -7.34 -2.21
N LEU A 53 10.38 -6.63 -2.71
CA LEU A 53 9.87 -6.78 -4.08
C LEU A 53 10.89 -6.39 -5.15
N ASP A 54 11.64 -5.31 -4.93
CA ASP A 54 12.71 -4.87 -5.85
C ASP A 54 13.81 -5.94 -5.94
N THR A 55 14.15 -6.56 -4.81
CA THR A 55 15.12 -7.67 -4.74
C THR A 55 14.60 -8.93 -5.44
N ALA A 56 13.31 -9.24 -5.26
CA ALA A 56 12.67 -10.40 -5.88
C ALA A 56 12.50 -10.24 -7.40
N SER A 57 12.31 -9.01 -7.89
CA SER A 57 12.12 -8.71 -9.32
C SER A 57 13.34 -9.03 -10.19
N GLY A 58 14.54 -9.05 -9.61
CA GLY A 58 15.80 -9.32 -10.31
C GLY A 58 16.29 -10.77 -10.21
N SER A 59 15.57 -11.65 -9.52
CA SER A 59 16.04 -13.00 -9.18
C SER A 59 15.15 -14.10 -9.76
N GLU A 60 15.75 -15.20 -10.22
CA GLU A 60 15.01 -16.41 -10.56
C GLU A 60 14.53 -17.10 -9.27
N ILE A 61 13.21 -17.25 -9.12
CA ILE A 61 12.60 -17.74 -7.88
C ILE A 61 12.60 -19.26 -7.90
N HIS A 62 13.65 -19.85 -7.33
CA HIS A 62 13.74 -21.30 -7.09
C HIS A 62 13.37 -21.70 -5.64
N ASN A 63 12.99 -20.71 -4.82
CA ASN A 63 12.77 -20.88 -3.39
C ASN A 63 11.27 -20.95 -3.08
N THR A 64 10.81 -22.12 -2.64
CA THR A 64 9.40 -22.38 -2.27
C THR A 64 8.89 -21.45 -1.14
N SER A 65 9.76 -21.03 -0.23
CA SER A 65 9.41 -20.05 0.81
C SER A 65 9.17 -18.67 0.22
N LEU A 66 9.96 -18.26 -0.78
CA LEU A 66 9.75 -17.02 -1.51
C LEU A 66 8.45 -17.06 -2.31
N ALA A 67 8.14 -18.18 -2.97
CA ALA A 67 6.86 -18.36 -3.66
C ALA A 67 5.66 -18.24 -2.69
N THR A 68 5.76 -18.84 -1.49
CA THR A 68 4.73 -18.72 -0.44
C THR A 68 4.56 -17.27 0.01
N LEU A 69 5.66 -16.57 0.29
CA LEU A 69 5.65 -15.16 0.70
C LEU A 69 5.04 -14.27 -0.39
N LEU A 70 5.34 -14.52 -1.66
CA LEU A 70 4.75 -13.78 -2.77
C LEU A 70 3.25 -14.02 -2.92
N GLN A 71 2.78 -15.24 -2.61
CA GLN A 71 1.35 -15.54 -2.64
C GLN A 71 0.60 -14.89 -1.49
N MET A 72 1.18 -14.87 -0.28
CA MET A 72 0.65 -14.11 0.86
C MET A 72 0.62 -12.61 0.56
N LEU A 73 1.71 -12.09 0.00
CA LEU A 73 1.81 -10.69 -0.41
C LEU A 73 0.74 -10.33 -1.44
N ARG A 74 0.45 -11.21 -2.41
CA ARG A 74 -0.65 -11.01 -3.35
C ARG A 74 -2.02 -10.91 -2.65
N GLY A 75 -2.27 -11.71 -1.62
CA GLY A 75 -3.50 -11.61 -0.82
C GLY A 75 -3.60 -10.27 -0.09
N LEU A 76 -2.54 -9.89 0.62
CA LEU A 76 -2.44 -8.62 1.33
C LEU A 76 -2.58 -7.41 0.39
N VAL A 77 -2.11 -7.55 -0.84
CA VAL A 77 -2.21 -6.53 -1.89
C VAL A 77 -3.65 -6.28 -2.32
N TYR A 78 -4.50 -7.32 -2.40
CA TYR A 78 -5.92 -7.11 -2.67
C TYR A 78 -6.64 -6.46 -1.48
N GLU A 79 -6.38 -6.94 -0.27
CA GLU A 79 -6.94 -6.35 0.95
C GLU A 79 -6.52 -4.89 1.13
N ALA A 80 -5.25 -4.57 0.81
CA ALA A 80 -4.75 -3.21 0.85
C ALA A 80 -5.38 -2.33 -0.24
N ASP A 81 -5.56 -2.83 -1.47
CA ASP A 81 -6.22 -2.06 -2.54
C ASP A 81 -7.68 -1.72 -2.17
N ASP A 82 -8.42 -2.68 -1.61
CA ASP A 82 -9.79 -2.46 -1.11
C ASP A 82 -9.84 -1.38 -0.03
N VAL A 83 -8.93 -1.43 0.96
CA VAL A 83 -8.86 -0.42 2.04
C VAL A 83 -8.45 0.96 1.50
N LEU A 84 -7.54 1.02 0.53
CA LEU A 84 -7.12 2.28 -0.08
C LEU A 84 -8.25 2.90 -0.91
N ASP A 85 -9.01 2.09 -1.64
CA ASP A 85 -10.19 2.55 -2.39
C ASP A 85 -11.28 3.08 -1.44
N GLU A 86 -11.49 2.44 -0.29
CA GLU A 86 -12.42 2.91 0.75
C GLU A 86 -11.94 4.23 1.39
N LEU A 87 -10.64 4.37 1.65
CA LEU A 87 -10.06 5.60 2.19
C LEU A 87 -10.17 6.77 1.20
N ASP A 88 -9.90 6.51 -0.08
CA ASP A 88 -10.01 7.49 -1.16
C ASP A 88 -11.48 7.91 -1.37
N TYR A 89 -12.42 6.96 -1.25
CA TYR A 89 -13.85 7.26 -1.24
C TYR A 89 -14.22 8.24 -0.12
N PHE A 90 -13.78 8.00 1.12
CA PHE A 90 -14.09 8.90 2.24
C PHE A 90 -13.44 10.28 2.08
N HIS A 91 -12.23 10.34 1.51
CA HIS A 91 -11.58 11.60 1.19
C HIS A 91 -12.40 12.44 0.22
N ILE A 92 -12.77 11.85 -0.92
CA ILE A 92 -13.57 12.51 -1.95
C ILE A 92 -14.94 12.93 -1.38
N GLN A 93 -15.56 12.08 -0.55
CA GLN A 93 -16.82 12.40 0.09
C GLN A 93 -16.71 13.62 1.02
N ASP A 94 -15.64 13.71 1.81
CA ASP A 94 -15.38 14.85 2.70
C ASP A 94 -15.18 16.15 1.89
N GLU A 95 -14.41 16.10 0.80
CA GLU A 95 -14.25 17.25 -0.10
C GLU A 95 -15.57 17.71 -0.73
N LEU A 96 -16.43 16.76 -1.12
CA LEU A 96 -17.75 17.05 -1.68
C LEU A 96 -18.69 17.66 -0.63
N ASP A 97 -18.73 17.11 0.59
CA ASP A 97 -19.60 17.60 1.66
C ASP A 97 -19.19 19.01 2.13
N VAL A 98 -17.89 19.34 2.10
CA VAL A 98 -17.39 20.69 2.36
C VAL A 98 -17.73 21.67 1.23
N ALA A 99 -17.83 21.22 -0.01
CA ALA A 99 -18.13 22.07 -1.17
C ALA A 99 -19.60 22.56 -1.26
N PHE A 100 -20.52 21.97 -0.47
CA PHE A 100 -21.95 22.33 -0.46
C PHE A 100 -22.43 23.05 0.82
N LEU A 101 -21.50 23.51 1.67
CA LEU A 101 -21.76 24.38 2.82
C LEU A 101 -21.23 25.80 2.58
#